data_AF-A0A291Q2C8-F1
#
_entry.id   AF-A0A291Q2C8-F1
#
_cell.length_a   1.000
_cell.length_b   1.000
_cell.length_c   1.000
_cell.angle_alpha   90.00
_cell.angle_beta   90.00
_cell.angle_gamma   90.00
#
_symmetry.space_group_name_H-M   'P 1'
#
loop_
_entity.id
_entity.type
_entity.pdbx_description
1 polymer ?
#
loop_
_entity_poly.entity_id
_entity_poly.type
_entity_poly.pdbx_seq_one_letter_code
_entity_poly.pdbx_strand_id
1 'polypeptide(L)'
;MARGAWSWIEQHGRITSEDPGDRRFGHLGEGVSIGFPVGSLYGEPWMEIGDGTLIGCQVTLTAGMLPNTDLGPDPVLRIGKGCLVGRGSHIVAHESVTIGDQVFIAPHAYITDQNHTYTDPDHAIGCQPPHNRPVRIGDGCWIGAAAVVLPGAQLGRNVAVAAGSVVRGDFPDHCLIGGVPARILRRYTPGTGWSRSASRHTAKEASVSIANPTRTPDMINIMIVGDSISHGSSGDWTWRYRFWKHLREHDVSVDLVGPKNTLDNIRTEETGDDDSTYADPEFDPDHDAQWGRPYVTEKEEIEAKVSAHQPDHLLVLLGINDLFWYGVEPPQFEENLREFIARARNGSTGLSIVLGTVLQCQKAVDEPEFGARVDATNERIRAVAKDLDSTTSPVTVAETAAEFLAGDHTWDGTHPNPNGELRIAAAFADAMASRFGIGARYPRPYPDVAPIVPEAKAKLD
;
A
#
# COMPACT_ATOMS: atom_id res chain seq x y z
N MET A 1 50.05 -21.10 -10.65
CA MET A 1 49.57 -21.96 -11.76
C MET A 1 48.06 -22.00 -11.85
N ALA A 2 47.32 -22.47 -10.82
CA ALA A 2 45.86 -22.58 -10.86
C ALA A 2 45.12 -21.27 -11.19
N ARG A 3 45.45 -20.14 -10.54
CA ARG A 3 44.85 -18.83 -10.83
C ARG A 3 45.07 -18.39 -12.29
N GLY A 4 46.28 -18.60 -12.83
CA GLY A 4 46.60 -18.26 -14.21
C GLY A 4 45.88 -19.15 -15.23
N ALA A 5 45.78 -20.44 -14.95
CA ALA A 5 44.99 -21.37 -15.77
C ALA A 5 43.51 -20.99 -15.77
N TRP A 6 42.94 -20.66 -14.60
CA TRP A 6 41.55 -20.22 -14.49
C TRP A 6 41.30 -18.90 -15.23
N SER A 7 42.15 -17.88 -15.07
CA SER A 7 42.01 -16.63 -15.81
C SER A 7 42.13 -16.82 -17.33
N TRP A 8 42.99 -17.75 -17.78
CA TRP A 8 43.07 -18.11 -19.19
C TRP A 8 41.74 -18.75 -19.68
N ILE A 9 41.15 -19.65 -18.90
CA ILE A 9 39.85 -20.27 -19.19
C ILE A 9 38.73 -19.22 -19.20
N GLU A 10 38.68 -18.30 -18.23
CA GLU A 10 37.67 -17.22 -18.20
C GLU A 10 37.78 -16.29 -19.41
N GLN A 11 39.00 -16.06 -19.90
CA GLN A 11 39.22 -15.22 -21.07
C GLN A 11 38.80 -15.90 -22.37
N HIS A 12 39.15 -17.18 -22.55
CA HIS A 12 38.94 -17.91 -23.80
C HIS A 12 37.64 -18.73 -23.84
N GLY A 13 36.99 -18.98 -22.70
CA GLY A 13 35.74 -19.73 -22.63
C GLY A 13 34.49 -18.88 -22.90
N ARG A 14 34.65 -17.57 -23.13
CA ARG A 14 33.55 -16.66 -23.46
C ARG A 14 32.88 -17.08 -24.77
N ILE A 15 31.57 -16.91 -24.85
CA ILE A 15 30.82 -17.07 -26.11
C ILE A 15 30.72 -15.67 -26.71
N THR A 16 31.20 -15.49 -27.94
CA THR A 16 31.21 -14.19 -28.61
C THR A 16 30.50 -14.27 -29.96
N SER A 17 30.17 -13.13 -30.55
CA SER A 17 29.67 -13.08 -31.93
C SER A 17 30.64 -13.67 -32.96
N GLU A 18 31.94 -13.52 -32.72
CA GLU A 18 33.03 -13.98 -33.57
C GLU A 18 33.35 -15.47 -33.35
N ASP A 19 33.15 -15.95 -32.13
CA ASP A 19 33.30 -17.34 -31.73
C ASP A 19 32.14 -17.78 -30.81
N PRO A 20 30.98 -18.16 -31.39
CA PRO A 20 29.85 -18.69 -30.64
C PRO A 20 30.01 -20.18 -30.30
N GLY A 21 31.09 -20.83 -30.78
CA GLY A 21 31.25 -22.27 -30.77
C GLY A 21 30.17 -23.01 -31.58
N ASP A 22 29.69 -24.13 -31.05
CA ASP A 22 28.63 -24.94 -31.69
C ASP A 22 27.21 -24.40 -31.48
N ARG A 23 27.05 -23.27 -30.77
CA ARG A 23 25.74 -22.70 -30.47
C ARG A 23 25.13 -22.05 -31.70
N ARG A 24 23.81 -22.11 -31.80
CA ARG A 24 23.03 -21.57 -32.93
C ARG A 24 21.99 -20.62 -32.39
N PHE A 25 22.39 -19.37 -32.18
CA PHE A 25 21.47 -18.31 -31.78
C PHE A 25 20.56 -17.93 -32.95
N GLY A 26 19.31 -17.55 -32.65
CA GLY A 26 18.42 -16.92 -33.63
C GLY A 26 19.06 -15.64 -34.19
N HIS A 27 19.64 -14.84 -33.30
CA HIS A 27 20.51 -13.73 -33.66
C HIS A 27 21.55 -13.47 -32.56
N LEU A 28 22.80 -13.23 -32.97
CA LEU A 28 23.89 -12.81 -32.08
C LEU A 28 24.62 -11.64 -32.74
N GLY A 29 24.33 -10.43 -32.27
CA GLY A 29 24.81 -9.17 -32.83
C GLY A 29 26.31 -8.96 -32.68
N GLU A 30 26.87 -8.04 -33.46
CA GLU A 30 28.30 -7.74 -33.49
C GLU A 30 28.80 -7.25 -32.11
N GLY A 31 29.96 -7.76 -31.65
CA GLY A 31 30.56 -7.36 -30.38
C GLY A 31 29.85 -7.91 -29.14
N VAL A 32 28.93 -8.87 -29.28
CA VAL A 32 28.34 -9.57 -28.13
C VAL A 32 29.38 -10.46 -27.44
N SER A 33 29.39 -10.44 -26.11
CA SER A 33 30.25 -11.32 -25.30
C SER A 33 29.51 -11.84 -24.06
N ILE A 34 29.38 -13.16 -23.95
CA ILE A 34 28.82 -13.88 -22.80
C ILE A 34 29.96 -14.50 -21.98
N GLY A 35 30.01 -14.15 -20.70
CA GLY A 35 31.06 -14.55 -19.77
C GLY A 35 31.05 -16.03 -19.41
N PHE A 36 32.24 -16.61 -19.30
CA PHE A 36 32.43 -17.98 -18.81
C PHE A 36 32.69 -18.01 -17.29
N PRO A 37 32.27 -19.07 -16.57
CA PRO A 37 31.33 -20.10 -17.03
C PRO A 37 29.91 -19.53 -17.12
N VAL A 38 29.06 -20.06 -18.00
CA VAL A 38 27.62 -19.72 -18.01
C VAL A 38 26.89 -20.45 -16.87
N GLY A 39 25.67 -20.00 -16.54
CA GLY A 39 24.75 -20.75 -15.68
C GLY A 39 24.12 -21.89 -16.47
N SER A 40 22.85 -21.75 -16.83
CA SER A 40 22.20 -22.57 -17.86
C SER A 40 22.03 -21.77 -19.15
N LEU A 41 22.33 -22.39 -20.30
CA LEU A 41 22.15 -21.78 -21.62
C LEU A 41 21.60 -22.82 -22.59
N TYR A 42 20.34 -22.67 -22.99
CA TYR A 42 19.67 -23.50 -23.99
C TYR A 42 18.49 -22.77 -24.64
N GLY A 43 18.08 -23.23 -25.82
CA GLY A 43 17.01 -22.60 -26.60
C GLY A 43 17.52 -21.44 -27.47
N GLU A 44 18.82 -21.45 -27.77
CA GLU A 44 19.51 -20.42 -28.55
C GLU A 44 18.82 -20.04 -29.87
N PRO A 45 18.23 -20.97 -30.66
CA PRO A 45 17.54 -20.61 -31.90
C PRO A 45 16.39 -19.61 -31.73
N TRP A 46 15.82 -19.52 -30.53
CA TRP A 46 14.73 -18.61 -30.16
C TRP A 46 15.21 -17.42 -29.33
N MET A 47 16.51 -17.16 -29.33
CA MET A 47 17.15 -16.02 -28.67
C MET A 47 17.72 -15.07 -29.70
N GLU A 48 17.43 -13.80 -29.51
CA GLU A 48 18.09 -12.71 -30.23
C GLU A 48 18.78 -11.78 -29.24
N ILE A 49 20.07 -11.52 -29.46
CA ILE A 49 20.89 -10.61 -28.66
C ILE A 49 21.48 -9.57 -29.58
N GLY A 50 21.17 -8.29 -29.37
CA GLY A 50 21.61 -7.18 -30.20
C GLY A 50 23.07 -6.78 -29.99
N ASP A 51 23.59 -6.00 -30.94
CA ASP A 51 24.99 -5.57 -31.02
C ASP A 51 25.53 -4.95 -29.71
N GLY A 52 26.79 -5.23 -29.39
CA GLY A 52 27.51 -4.63 -28.27
C GLY A 52 26.97 -4.99 -26.90
N THR A 53 26.13 -6.03 -26.79
CA THR A 53 25.59 -6.49 -25.51
C THR A 53 26.56 -7.40 -24.77
N LEU A 54 26.81 -7.08 -23.50
CA LEU A 54 27.73 -7.81 -22.63
C LEU A 54 26.97 -8.59 -21.55
N ILE A 55 27.21 -9.89 -21.47
CA ILE A 55 26.57 -10.77 -20.50
C ILE A 55 27.65 -11.32 -19.56
N GLY A 56 27.45 -11.11 -18.25
CA GLY A 56 28.39 -11.54 -17.22
C GLY A 56 28.51 -13.06 -17.11
N CYS A 57 29.50 -13.52 -16.35
CA CYS A 57 29.59 -14.95 -16.05
C CYS A 57 28.42 -15.42 -15.19
N GLN A 58 28.17 -16.71 -15.23
CA GLN A 58 27.14 -17.44 -14.48
C GLN A 58 25.72 -16.95 -14.71
N VAL A 59 25.51 -16.17 -15.77
CA VAL A 59 24.16 -15.79 -16.21
C VAL A 59 23.49 -17.01 -16.81
N THR A 60 22.22 -17.19 -16.46
CA THR A 60 21.32 -18.18 -17.05
C THR A 60 20.42 -17.50 -18.08
N LEU A 61 20.44 -18.00 -19.31
CA LEU A 61 19.51 -17.60 -20.38
C LEU A 61 18.80 -18.85 -20.88
N THR A 62 17.49 -18.88 -20.78
CA THR A 62 16.71 -20.03 -21.25
C THR A 62 15.53 -19.58 -22.08
N ALA A 63 15.33 -20.26 -23.21
CA ALA A 63 14.13 -20.18 -24.01
C ALA A 63 13.45 -21.55 -23.96
N GLY A 64 12.25 -21.62 -23.41
CA GLY A 64 11.48 -22.83 -23.19
C GLY A 64 11.73 -23.51 -21.84
N MET A 65 10.92 -24.54 -21.55
CA MET A 65 10.97 -25.32 -20.30
C MET A 65 12.20 -26.24 -20.19
N LEU A 66 12.67 -26.75 -21.33
CA LEU A 66 13.66 -27.81 -21.42
C LEU A 66 14.57 -27.60 -22.64
N PRO A 67 15.79 -28.14 -22.63
CA PRO A 67 16.61 -28.21 -23.83
C PRO A 67 15.90 -29.00 -24.95
N ASN A 68 16.09 -28.58 -26.20
CA ASN A 68 15.54 -29.20 -27.42
C ASN A 68 14.02 -29.12 -27.58
N THR A 69 13.34 -28.21 -26.87
CA THR A 69 11.93 -27.88 -27.15
C THR A 69 11.83 -27.02 -28.41
N ASP A 70 10.94 -27.38 -29.33
CA ASP A 70 10.57 -26.51 -30.46
C ASP A 70 9.52 -25.47 -29.99
N LEU A 71 9.88 -24.19 -30.08
CA LEU A 71 9.02 -23.06 -29.66
C LEU A 71 8.34 -22.37 -30.84
N GLY A 72 8.46 -22.92 -32.06
CA GLY A 72 7.90 -22.35 -33.28
C GLY A 72 8.86 -21.42 -34.02
N PRO A 73 8.37 -20.55 -34.92
CA PRO A 73 9.23 -19.74 -35.77
C PRO A 73 9.76 -18.46 -35.09
N ASP A 74 9.07 -17.98 -34.05
CA ASP A 74 9.34 -16.68 -33.45
C ASP A 74 10.24 -16.81 -32.22
N PRO A 75 11.24 -15.94 -32.04
CA PRO A 75 12.06 -15.94 -30.85
C PRO A 75 11.27 -15.45 -29.63
N VAL A 76 11.51 -16.10 -28.50
CA VAL A 76 10.83 -15.84 -27.23
C VAL A 76 11.66 -14.99 -26.28
N LEU A 77 12.98 -14.96 -26.46
CA LEU A 77 13.88 -14.09 -25.70
C LEU A 77 14.54 -13.09 -26.64
N ARG A 78 14.29 -11.80 -26.42
CA ARG A 78 14.94 -10.71 -27.14
C ARG A 78 15.66 -9.81 -26.16
N ILE A 79 16.94 -9.55 -26.40
CA ILE A 79 17.76 -8.58 -25.69
C ILE A 79 18.27 -7.58 -26.72
N GLY A 80 17.95 -6.30 -26.54
CA GLY A 80 18.37 -5.22 -27.42
C GLY A 80 19.88 -4.99 -27.45
N LYS A 81 20.29 -3.92 -28.15
CA LYS A 81 21.70 -3.58 -28.34
C LYS A 81 22.28 -2.81 -27.15
N GLY A 82 23.57 -2.95 -26.90
CA GLY A 82 24.32 -2.18 -25.90
C GLY A 82 23.86 -2.45 -24.46
N CYS A 83 23.30 -3.62 -24.20
CA CYS A 83 22.85 -4.01 -22.87
C CYS A 83 24.01 -4.56 -22.03
N LEU A 84 23.86 -4.53 -20.71
CA LEU A 84 24.80 -5.18 -19.78
C LEU A 84 24.02 -6.06 -18.80
N VAL A 85 24.34 -7.36 -18.75
CA VAL A 85 23.70 -8.31 -17.82
C VAL A 85 24.70 -8.73 -16.75
N GLY A 86 24.43 -8.35 -15.51
CA GLY A 86 25.28 -8.63 -14.37
C GLY A 86 25.38 -10.12 -14.07
N ARG A 87 26.55 -10.52 -13.54
CA ARG A 87 26.87 -11.91 -13.18
C ARG A 87 25.74 -12.58 -12.38
N GLY A 88 25.51 -13.86 -12.67
CA GLY A 88 24.61 -14.70 -11.86
C GLY A 88 23.13 -14.36 -12.00
N SER A 89 22.74 -13.55 -12.98
CA SER A 89 21.33 -13.23 -13.26
C SER A 89 20.66 -14.36 -14.03
N HIS A 90 19.33 -14.45 -13.95
CA HIS A 90 18.52 -15.45 -14.64
C HIS A 90 17.49 -14.72 -15.52
N ILE A 91 17.47 -15.05 -16.80
CA ILE A 91 16.47 -14.59 -17.75
C ILE A 91 15.84 -15.84 -18.37
N VAL A 92 14.59 -16.08 -18.00
CA VAL A 92 13.87 -17.32 -18.27
C VAL A 92 12.63 -16.98 -19.08
N ALA A 93 12.62 -17.34 -20.37
CA ALA A 93 11.55 -16.98 -21.30
C ALA A 93 10.83 -18.23 -21.79
N HIS A 94 9.51 -18.31 -21.57
CA HIS A 94 8.68 -19.44 -22.00
C HIS A 94 7.64 -19.02 -23.04
N GLU A 95 7.13 -17.80 -22.96
CA GLU A 95 6.20 -17.19 -23.90
C GLU A 95 6.85 -16.01 -24.63
N SER A 96 7.22 -14.95 -23.91
CA SER A 96 7.94 -13.79 -24.45
C SER A 96 8.56 -12.93 -23.34
N VAL A 97 9.89 -12.80 -23.35
CA VAL A 97 10.65 -11.80 -22.59
C VAL A 97 11.36 -10.89 -23.57
N THR A 98 11.00 -9.60 -23.55
CA THR A 98 11.62 -8.57 -24.40
C THR A 98 12.33 -7.53 -23.53
N ILE A 99 13.64 -7.40 -23.73
CA ILE A 99 14.49 -6.37 -23.12
C ILE A 99 14.92 -5.42 -24.24
N GLY A 100 14.62 -4.13 -24.09
CA GLY A 100 14.94 -3.09 -25.06
C GLY A 100 16.44 -2.78 -25.16
N ASP A 101 16.75 -1.68 -25.83
CA ASP A 101 18.12 -1.23 -26.07
C ASP A 101 18.72 -0.54 -24.83
N GLN A 102 20.02 -0.68 -24.61
CA GLN A 102 20.79 0.00 -23.56
C GLN A 102 20.25 -0.26 -22.14
N VAL A 103 19.73 -1.47 -21.89
CA VAL A 103 19.25 -1.89 -20.58
C VAL A 103 20.40 -2.50 -19.76
N PHE A 104 20.55 -2.01 -18.53
CA PHE A 104 21.64 -2.41 -17.64
C PHE A 104 21.05 -3.15 -16.44
N ILE A 105 21.40 -4.42 -16.30
CA ILE A 105 20.91 -5.33 -15.27
C ILE A 105 22.08 -5.59 -14.32
N ALA A 106 21.91 -5.24 -13.05
CA ALA A 106 22.88 -5.52 -12.02
C ALA A 106 22.92 -7.03 -11.65
N PRO A 107 23.93 -7.50 -10.90
CA PRO A 107 24.09 -8.93 -10.61
C PRO A 107 22.89 -9.57 -9.91
N HIS A 108 22.69 -10.86 -10.18
CA HIS A 108 21.71 -11.72 -9.51
C HIS A 108 20.23 -11.34 -9.68
N ALA A 109 19.88 -10.58 -10.73
CA ALA A 109 18.47 -10.34 -11.05
C ALA A 109 17.79 -11.62 -11.58
N TYR A 110 16.50 -11.77 -11.33
CA TYR A 110 15.68 -12.88 -11.83
C TYR A 110 14.52 -12.32 -12.66
N ILE A 111 14.43 -12.69 -13.94
CA ILE A 111 13.41 -12.21 -14.88
C ILE A 111 12.72 -13.42 -15.50
N THR A 112 11.41 -13.53 -15.31
CA THR A 112 10.61 -14.64 -15.88
C THR A 112 9.22 -14.18 -16.33
N ASP A 113 8.74 -14.77 -17.42
CA ASP A 113 7.37 -14.65 -17.92
C ASP A 113 6.47 -15.83 -17.52
N GLN A 114 6.99 -16.80 -16.77
CA GLN A 114 6.27 -17.98 -16.31
C GLN A 114 6.08 -18.02 -14.78
N ASN A 115 4.92 -18.48 -14.34
CA ASN A 115 4.66 -18.95 -12.97
C ASN A 115 3.84 -20.26 -12.96
N HIS A 116 3.77 -20.95 -11.83
CA HIS A 116 2.89 -22.10 -11.64
C HIS A 116 1.48 -21.68 -11.23
N THR A 117 0.46 -22.40 -11.70
CA THR A 117 -0.89 -22.28 -11.15
C THR A 117 -1.02 -23.11 -9.87
N TYR A 118 -2.00 -22.73 -9.04
CA TYR A 118 -2.31 -23.41 -7.77
C TYR A 118 -3.82 -23.48 -7.52
N THR A 119 -4.63 -23.34 -8.58
CA THR A 119 -6.09 -23.24 -8.48
C THR A 119 -6.78 -24.57 -8.19
N ASP A 120 -6.15 -25.69 -8.55
CA ASP A 120 -6.62 -27.03 -8.18
C ASP A 120 -5.95 -27.48 -6.88
N PRO A 121 -6.66 -27.59 -5.74
CA PRO A 121 -6.07 -27.99 -4.47
C PRO A 121 -5.75 -29.49 -4.39
N ASP A 122 -6.34 -30.31 -5.26
CA ASP A 122 -6.17 -31.78 -5.25
C ASP A 122 -4.96 -32.22 -6.11
N HIS A 123 -4.33 -31.28 -6.82
CA HIS A 123 -3.20 -31.55 -7.70
C HIS A 123 -1.95 -30.77 -7.24
N ALA A 124 -0.80 -31.44 -7.22
CA ALA A 124 0.46 -30.79 -6.84
C ALA A 124 0.78 -29.63 -7.80
N ILE A 125 1.20 -28.47 -7.25
CA ILE A 125 1.47 -27.22 -7.99
C ILE A 125 2.38 -27.46 -9.21
N GLY A 126 3.45 -28.24 -9.05
CA GLY A 126 4.40 -28.52 -10.14
C GLY A 126 3.84 -29.38 -11.28
N CYS A 127 2.68 -30.01 -11.09
CA CYS A 127 2.00 -30.82 -12.09
C CYS A 127 0.82 -30.08 -12.74
N GLN A 128 0.46 -28.90 -12.23
CA GLN A 128 -0.58 -28.07 -12.84
C GLN A 128 -0.01 -27.29 -14.05
N PRO A 129 -0.85 -26.94 -15.04
CA PRO A 129 -0.41 -26.16 -16.19
C PRO A 129 0.22 -24.82 -15.76
N PRO A 130 1.32 -24.38 -16.38
CA PRO A 130 1.89 -23.08 -16.06
C PRO A 130 0.98 -21.94 -16.52
N HIS A 131 1.11 -20.79 -15.85
CA HIS A 131 0.50 -19.54 -16.26
C HIS A 131 1.59 -18.56 -16.70
N ASN A 132 1.64 -18.30 -18.00
CA ASN A 132 2.61 -17.42 -18.61
C ASN A 132 1.97 -16.06 -18.92
N ARG A 133 2.74 -14.99 -18.72
CA ARG A 133 2.37 -13.62 -19.14
C ARG A 133 3.64 -12.90 -19.60
N PRO A 134 3.65 -12.30 -20.80
CA PRO A 134 4.82 -11.65 -21.37
C PRO A 134 5.42 -10.58 -20.45
N VAL A 135 6.75 -10.46 -20.49
CA VAL A 135 7.50 -9.41 -19.79
C VAL A 135 8.14 -8.48 -20.82
N ARG A 136 7.96 -7.16 -20.64
CA ARG A 136 8.63 -6.15 -21.46
C ARG A 136 9.37 -5.15 -20.59
N ILE A 137 10.64 -4.94 -20.90
CA ILE A 137 11.51 -3.93 -20.28
C ILE A 137 11.93 -2.94 -21.36
N GLY A 138 11.46 -1.70 -21.27
CA GLY A 138 11.74 -0.65 -22.25
C GLY A 138 13.20 -0.21 -22.27
N ASP A 139 13.56 0.58 -23.28
CA ASP A 139 14.93 1.03 -23.53
C ASP A 139 15.52 1.84 -22.37
N GLY A 140 16.82 1.69 -22.13
CA GLY A 140 17.56 2.51 -21.17
C GLY A 140 17.18 2.28 -19.71
N CYS A 141 16.52 1.16 -19.40
CA CYS A 141 16.18 0.80 -18.03
C CYS A 141 17.41 0.35 -17.22
N TRP A 142 17.34 0.55 -15.90
CA TRP A 142 18.28 0.00 -14.93
C TRP A 142 17.57 -1.01 -14.05
N ILE A 143 18.04 -2.26 -13.99
CA ILE A 143 17.49 -3.29 -13.11
C ILE A 143 18.45 -3.51 -11.95
N GLY A 144 18.04 -3.16 -10.73
CA GLY A 144 18.86 -3.26 -9.52
C GLY A 144 19.23 -4.69 -9.14
N ALA A 145 20.30 -4.83 -8.35
CA ALA A 145 20.84 -6.13 -7.97
C ALA A 145 19.80 -6.95 -7.21
N ALA A 146 19.72 -8.24 -7.49
CA ALA A 146 18.74 -9.14 -6.86
C ALA A 146 17.26 -8.73 -7.02
N ALA A 147 16.91 -7.89 -8.01
CA ALA A 147 15.52 -7.64 -8.34
C ALA A 147 14.88 -8.85 -9.04
N VAL A 148 13.60 -9.08 -8.77
CA VAL A 148 12.78 -10.16 -9.33
C VAL A 148 11.70 -9.53 -10.21
N VAL A 149 11.72 -9.77 -11.51
CA VAL A 149 10.70 -9.33 -12.46
C VAL A 149 9.80 -10.51 -12.80
N LEU A 150 8.53 -10.39 -12.43
CA LEU A 150 7.52 -11.45 -12.49
C LEU A 150 6.66 -11.38 -13.77
N PRO A 151 5.91 -12.45 -14.08
CA PRO A 151 5.10 -12.52 -15.29
C PRO A 151 4.11 -11.37 -15.43
N GLY A 152 4.01 -10.82 -16.64
CA GLY A 152 3.13 -9.70 -16.95
C GLY A 152 3.68 -8.33 -16.57
N ALA A 153 4.93 -8.22 -16.10
CA ALA A 153 5.55 -6.92 -15.82
C ALA A 153 5.85 -6.16 -17.12
N GLN A 154 5.39 -4.91 -17.20
CA GLN A 154 5.60 -4.01 -18.33
C GLN A 154 6.28 -2.73 -17.84
N LEU A 155 7.53 -2.51 -18.23
CA LEU A 155 8.30 -1.31 -17.88
C LEU A 155 8.45 -0.45 -19.14
N GLY A 156 8.08 0.82 -19.04
CA GLY A 156 8.39 1.84 -20.03
C GLY A 156 9.90 2.08 -20.19
N ARG A 157 10.28 3.08 -20.98
CA ARG A 157 11.69 3.43 -21.17
C ARG A 157 12.26 4.16 -19.95
N ASN A 158 13.56 4.00 -19.71
CA ASN A 158 14.31 4.66 -18.65
C ASN A 158 13.70 4.48 -17.25
N VAL A 159 13.13 3.30 -16.98
CA VAL A 159 12.71 2.91 -15.63
C VAL A 159 13.92 2.40 -14.85
N ALA A 160 14.12 2.92 -13.64
CA ALA A 160 15.12 2.42 -12.70
C ALA A 160 14.42 1.54 -11.66
N VAL A 161 14.92 0.33 -11.43
CA VAL A 161 14.42 -0.62 -10.43
C VAL A 161 15.44 -0.69 -9.30
N ALA A 162 15.00 -0.44 -8.07
CA ALA A 162 15.85 -0.56 -6.89
C ALA A 162 16.25 -2.02 -6.63
N ALA A 163 17.40 -2.23 -6.00
CA ALA A 163 17.88 -3.56 -5.63
C ALA A 163 16.87 -4.31 -4.72
N GLY A 164 16.78 -5.62 -4.89
CA GLY A 164 15.92 -6.50 -4.08
C GLY A 164 14.41 -6.35 -4.31
N SER A 165 13.99 -5.64 -5.35
CA SER A 165 12.56 -5.36 -5.59
C SER A 165 11.85 -6.50 -6.31
N VAL A 166 10.55 -6.73 -6.02
CA VAL A 166 9.70 -7.70 -6.73
C VAL A 166 8.72 -6.96 -7.63
N VAL A 167 8.98 -6.96 -8.93
CA VAL A 167 8.28 -6.17 -9.94
C VAL A 167 7.17 -6.98 -10.60
N ARG A 168 5.93 -6.47 -10.49
CA ARG A 168 4.72 -7.01 -11.16
C ARG A 168 3.84 -5.84 -11.60
N GLY A 169 3.21 -5.95 -12.78
CA GLY A 169 2.31 -4.94 -13.33
C GLY A 169 2.99 -3.91 -14.24
N ASP A 170 2.28 -2.81 -14.52
CA ASP A 170 2.65 -1.80 -15.50
C ASP A 170 3.30 -0.56 -14.86
N PHE A 171 4.45 -0.15 -15.39
CA PHE A 171 5.22 1.01 -14.93
C PHE A 171 5.52 1.93 -16.12
N PRO A 172 5.13 3.22 -16.06
CA PRO A 172 5.33 4.14 -17.18
C PRO A 172 6.80 4.54 -17.33
N ASP A 173 7.11 5.19 -18.46
CA ASP A 173 8.42 5.77 -18.74
C ASP A 173 8.96 6.65 -17.60
N HIS A 174 10.29 6.70 -17.51
CA HIS A 174 11.03 7.64 -16.67
C HIS A 174 10.62 7.63 -15.19
N CYS A 175 10.53 6.44 -14.59
CA CYS A 175 10.24 6.29 -13.17
C CYS A 175 11.30 5.48 -12.41
N LEU A 176 11.48 5.75 -11.12
CA LEU A 176 12.22 4.89 -10.20
C LEU A 176 11.20 4.04 -9.45
N ILE A 177 11.33 2.72 -9.46
CA ILE A 177 10.48 1.79 -8.72
C ILE A 177 11.29 0.99 -7.71
N GLY A 178 10.67 0.54 -6.63
CA GLY A 178 11.30 -0.35 -5.68
C GLY A 178 10.35 -0.93 -4.63
N GLY A 179 10.78 -1.97 -3.94
CA GLY A 179 10.02 -2.65 -2.87
C GLY A 179 9.52 -4.04 -3.25
N VAL A 180 8.86 -4.70 -2.29
CA VAL A 180 8.26 -6.04 -2.43
C VAL A 180 6.83 -5.99 -1.90
N PRO A 181 5.81 -5.81 -2.77
CA PRO A 181 5.91 -5.60 -4.22
C PRO A 181 6.46 -4.22 -4.61
N ALA A 182 7.03 -4.10 -5.81
CA ALA A 182 7.61 -2.86 -6.31
C ALA A 182 6.53 -1.80 -6.54
N ARG A 183 6.85 -0.57 -6.14
CA ARG A 183 6.02 0.62 -6.33
C ARG A 183 6.87 1.76 -6.85
N ILE A 184 6.24 2.73 -7.50
CA ILE A 184 6.93 3.91 -8.03
C ILE A 184 7.39 4.78 -6.84
N LEU A 185 8.70 5.01 -6.73
CA LEU A 185 9.39 5.85 -5.76
C LEU A 185 9.73 7.24 -6.31
N ARG A 186 9.94 7.38 -7.62
CA ARG A 186 10.17 8.67 -8.31
C ARG A 186 9.55 8.66 -9.70
N ARG A 187 9.14 9.83 -10.19
CA ARG A 187 8.79 10.03 -11.61
C ARG A 187 9.51 11.26 -12.13
N TYR A 188 9.88 11.22 -13.40
CA TYR A 188 10.38 12.39 -14.11
C TYR A 188 9.23 13.03 -14.88
N THR A 189 9.06 14.34 -14.71
CA THR A 189 8.12 15.14 -15.49
C THR A 189 8.91 16.21 -16.27
N PRO A 190 8.74 16.31 -17.60
CA PRO A 190 9.38 17.35 -18.39
C PRO A 190 9.09 18.76 -17.83
N GLY A 191 10.12 19.59 -17.72
CA GLY A 191 10.01 20.96 -17.19
C GLY A 191 10.12 21.06 -15.66
N THR A 192 9.76 20.02 -14.89
CA THR A 192 9.86 20.03 -13.43
C THR A 192 10.89 19.05 -12.86
N GLY A 193 11.36 18.08 -13.66
CA GLY A 193 12.44 17.17 -13.29
C GLY A 193 11.98 15.93 -12.51
N TRP A 194 12.88 15.31 -11.76
CA TRP A 194 12.61 14.10 -10.97
C TRP A 194 11.97 14.43 -9.63
N SER A 195 10.67 14.21 -9.50
CA SER A 195 9.96 14.25 -8.21
C SER A 195 9.94 12.87 -7.57
N ARG A 196 9.90 12.80 -6.23
CA ARG A 196 9.52 11.55 -5.57
C ARG A 196 8.06 11.27 -5.93
N SER A 197 7.80 10.07 -6.44
CA SER A 197 6.48 9.48 -6.33
C SER A 197 6.35 9.24 -4.85
N ALA A 198 5.34 9.81 -4.22
CA ALA A 198 5.15 9.65 -2.79
C ALA A 198 5.26 8.16 -2.46
N SER A 199 6.35 7.73 -1.81
CA SER A 199 6.18 6.64 -0.87
C SER A 199 5.09 7.14 0.05
N ARG A 200 4.04 6.35 0.33
CA ARG A 200 2.92 6.75 1.20
C ARG A 200 3.37 7.23 2.60
N HIS A 201 4.67 7.26 2.89
CA HIS A 201 5.29 8.05 3.93
C HIS A 201 6.23 9.12 3.32
N THR A 202 5.90 10.38 3.57
CA THR A 202 6.67 11.62 3.28
C THR A 202 6.65 12.16 1.83
N ALA A 203 5.48 12.60 1.35
CA ALA A 203 5.39 13.76 0.44
C ALA A 203 4.01 14.42 0.53
N LYS A 204 3.98 15.50 1.30
CA LYS A 204 3.03 16.60 1.19
C LYS A 204 3.16 17.23 -0.21
N GLU A 205 2.02 17.71 -0.71
CA GLU A 205 1.83 18.69 -1.79
C GLU A 205 1.96 18.21 -3.23
N ALA A 206 0.83 17.75 -3.79
CA ALA A 206 -0.05 18.58 -4.63
C ALA A 206 -0.96 17.65 -5.46
N SER A 207 -1.76 16.82 -4.79
CA SER A 207 -3.01 16.37 -5.39
C SER A 207 -3.97 17.54 -5.32
N VAL A 208 -4.53 17.87 -6.46
CA VAL A 208 -5.58 18.86 -6.64
C VAL A 208 -6.68 18.55 -5.63
N SER A 209 -6.69 19.32 -4.54
CA SER A 209 -7.88 19.56 -3.76
C SER A 209 -8.96 19.98 -4.76
N ILE A 210 -10.10 19.29 -4.72
CA ILE A 210 -11.33 19.76 -5.36
C ILE A 210 -11.68 21.04 -4.61
N ALA A 211 -11.06 22.14 -5.04
CA ALA A 211 -11.01 23.43 -4.38
C ALA A 211 -10.80 23.33 -2.87
N ASN A 212 -9.59 23.56 -2.36
CA ASN A 212 -9.43 23.91 -0.94
C ASN A 212 -10.26 25.19 -0.85
N PRO A 213 -11.43 25.19 -0.18
CA PRO A 213 -12.14 26.43 -0.04
C PRO A 213 -11.15 27.34 0.66
N THR A 214 -10.90 28.50 0.05
CA THR A 214 -9.90 29.43 0.56
C THR A 214 -10.27 29.69 2.02
N ARG A 215 -9.43 29.23 2.97
CA ARG A 215 -9.73 29.19 4.42
C ARG A 215 -10.54 30.40 4.82
N THR A 216 -11.84 30.20 5.01
CA THR A 216 -12.69 31.27 5.52
C THR A 216 -12.45 31.33 7.03
N PRO A 217 -12.48 32.51 7.64
CA PRO A 217 -12.34 32.64 9.11
C PRO A 217 -13.32 31.76 9.91
N ASP A 218 -14.44 31.38 9.28
CA ASP A 218 -15.54 30.65 9.89
C ASP A 218 -15.45 29.11 9.69
N MET A 219 -14.39 28.63 9.03
CA MET A 219 -14.21 27.20 8.72
C MET A 219 -13.50 26.47 9.85
N ILE A 220 -14.02 25.29 10.20
CA ILE A 220 -13.50 24.43 11.27
C ILE A 220 -12.76 23.25 10.64
N ASN A 221 -11.48 23.11 10.97
CA ASN A 221 -10.66 21.99 10.50
C ASN A 221 -10.74 20.82 11.47
N ILE A 222 -11.20 19.67 11.00
CA ILE A 222 -11.36 18.46 11.81
C ILE A 222 -10.46 17.35 11.27
N MET A 223 -9.52 16.87 12.08
CA MET A 223 -8.76 15.66 11.77
C MET A 223 -9.36 14.47 12.49
N ILE A 224 -9.80 13.48 11.73
CA ILE A 224 -10.33 12.22 12.26
C ILE A 224 -9.21 11.18 12.29
N VAL A 225 -8.75 10.82 13.48
CA VAL A 225 -7.73 9.82 13.72
C VAL A 225 -8.39 8.48 14.06
N GLY A 226 -8.05 7.41 13.34
CA GLY A 226 -8.63 6.12 13.64
C GLY A 226 -7.97 4.91 12.99
N ASP A 227 -8.62 3.75 13.15
CA ASP A 227 -8.17 2.49 12.58
C ASP A 227 -9.09 2.02 11.45
N SER A 228 -9.34 0.71 11.31
CA SER A 228 -10.24 0.18 10.29
C SER A 228 -11.68 0.68 10.45
N ILE A 229 -12.15 0.94 11.67
CA ILE A 229 -13.51 1.43 11.94
C ILE A 229 -13.71 2.83 11.34
N SER A 230 -12.66 3.66 11.33
CA SER A 230 -12.70 5.01 10.79
C SER A 230 -12.22 5.09 9.36
N HIS A 231 -11.24 4.28 8.95
CA HIS A 231 -10.80 4.21 7.55
C HIS A 231 -11.96 3.75 6.67
N GLY A 232 -12.73 2.74 7.10
CA GLY A 232 -13.81 2.16 6.33
C GLY A 232 -13.29 1.30 5.18
N SER A 233 -14.21 0.79 4.37
CA SER A 233 -13.90 -0.04 3.22
C SER A 233 -14.79 0.23 2.01
N SER A 234 -14.37 -0.22 0.83
CA SER A 234 -15.16 -0.17 -0.41
C SER A 234 -16.63 -0.52 -0.17
N GLY A 235 -17.55 0.35 -0.59
CA GLY A 235 -18.99 0.16 -0.40
C GLY A 235 -19.55 0.58 0.96
N ASP A 236 -18.72 1.07 1.90
CA ASP A 236 -19.21 1.77 3.09
C ASP A 236 -19.59 3.22 2.78
N TRP A 237 -20.47 3.78 3.61
CA TRP A 237 -20.63 5.23 3.67
C TRP A 237 -19.60 5.84 4.63
N THR A 238 -19.14 5.08 5.62
CA THR A 238 -18.33 5.48 6.76
C THR A 238 -19.07 6.38 7.75
N TRP A 239 -18.72 6.28 9.03
CA TRP A 239 -19.25 7.21 10.02
C TRP A 239 -18.78 8.65 9.78
N ARG A 240 -17.62 8.83 9.13
CA ARG A 240 -17.06 10.14 8.76
C ARG A 240 -18.00 10.92 7.86
N TYR A 241 -18.51 10.27 6.80
CA TYR A 241 -19.53 10.87 5.93
C TYR A 241 -20.79 11.26 6.69
N ARG A 242 -21.31 10.37 7.54
CA ARG A 242 -22.53 10.65 8.32
C ARG A 242 -22.35 11.83 9.25
N PHE A 243 -21.20 11.89 9.92
CA PHE A 243 -20.81 13.00 10.80
C PHE A 243 -20.66 14.31 10.02
N TRP A 244 -19.90 14.30 8.92
CA TRP A 244 -19.69 15.46 8.05
C TRP A 244 -21.00 15.99 7.49
N LYS A 245 -21.85 15.10 6.97
CA LYS A 245 -23.17 15.46 6.43
C LYS A 245 -24.05 16.09 7.50
N HIS A 246 -24.09 15.52 8.70
CA HIS A 246 -24.86 16.06 9.81
C HIS A 246 -24.39 17.47 10.22
N LEU A 247 -23.07 17.73 10.23
CA LEU A 247 -22.53 19.07 10.46
C LEU A 247 -22.96 20.05 9.37
N ARG A 248 -22.86 19.66 8.10
CA ARG A 248 -23.24 20.46 6.93
C ARG A 248 -24.74 20.79 6.93
N GLU A 249 -25.60 19.85 7.31
CA GLU A 249 -27.05 20.05 7.45
C GLU A 249 -27.43 21.02 8.59
N HIS A 250 -26.48 21.34 9.47
CA HIS A 250 -26.62 22.31 10.56
C HIS A 250 -25.74 23.55 10.33
N ASP A 251 -25.49 23.90 9.06
CA ASP A 251 -24.77 25.10 8.63
C ASP A 251 -23.35 25.24 9.20
N VAL A 252 -22.72 24.14 9.59
CA VAL A 252 -21.31 24.15 10.02
C VAL A 252 -20.41 24.09 8.78
N SER A 253 -19.57 25.11 8.62
CA SER A 253 -18.50 25.12 7.63
C SER A 253 -17.34 24.27 8.14
N VAL A 254 -17.19 23.07 7.60
CA VAL A 254 -16.18 22.08 8.01
C VAL A 254 -15.25 21.71 6.86
N ASP A 255 -13.97 21.57 7.17
CA ASP A 255 -12.92 20.99 6.33
C ASP A 255 -12.38 19.76 7.08
N LEU A 256 -12.56 18.56 6.54
CA LEU A 256 -11.88 17.40 7.07
C LEU A 256 -10.43 17.47 6.59
N VAL A 257 -9.49 17.20 7.49
CA VAL A 257 -8.06 17.29 7.16
C VAL A 257 -7.36 16.02 7.60
N GLY A 258 -6.31 15.66 6.87
CA GLY A 258 -5.45 14.56 7.27
C GLY A 258 -4.52 14.11 6.16
N PRO A 259 -3.62 13.15 6.45
CA PRO A 259 -2.67 12.66 5.48
C PRO A 259 -3.27 11.72 4.43
N LYS A 260 -4.55 11.35 4.54
CA LYS A 260 -5.21 10.33 3.70
C LYS A 260 -6.59 10.76 3.26
N ASN A 261 -7.05 10.18 2.15
CA ASN A 261 -8.35 10.50 1.55
C ASN A 261 -9.01 9.31 0.83
N THR A 262 -8.66 8.10 1.27
CA THR A 262 -8.97 6.82 0.62
C THR A 262 -9.73 5.88 1.55
N LEU A 263 -10.24 4.78 1.00
CA LEU A 263 -10.84 3.63 1.69
C LEU A 263 -9.95 2.40 1.53
N ASP A 264 -10.15 1.39 2.38
CA ASP A 264 -9.57 0.06 2.18
C ASP A 264 -10.39 -0.78 1.18
N ASN A 265 -9.72 -1.50 0.27
CA ASN A 265 -10.40 -2.34 -0.72
C ASN A 265 -10.51 -3.80 -0.29
N ILE A 266 -11.48 -4.09 0.57
CA ILE A 266 -11.77 -5.44 1.08
C ILE A 266 -12.20 -6.46 0.00
N ARG A 267 -12.47 -5.99 -1.22
CA ARG A 267 -12.86 -6.86 -2.35
C ARG A 267 -11.65 -7.48 -3.05
N THR A 268 -10.44 -7.04 -2.69
CA THR A 268 -9.17 -7.59 -3.17
C THR A 268 -8.45 -8.34 -2.04
N GLU A 269 -7.50 -9.21 -2.39
CA GLU A 269 -6.68 -9.93 -1.38
C GLU A 269 -5.54 -9.07 -0.79
N GLU A 270 -5.38 -7.83 -1.26
CA GLU A 270 -4.38 -6.87 -0.76
C GLU A 270 -5.06 -5.88 0.20
N THR A 271 -4.56 -5.75 1.43
CA THR A 271 -4.93 -4.65 2.34
C THR A 271 -4.22 -3.36 1.89
N GLY A 272 -4.95 -2.27 1.69
CA GLY A 272 -4.38 -1.06 1.09
C GLY A 272 -5.38 0.05 0.78
N ASP A 273 -4.92 1.31 0.89
CA ASP A 273 -5.71 2.50 0.60
C ASP A 273 -5.95 2.75 -0.91
N ASP A 274 -6.59 1.79 -1.58
CA ASP A 274 -6.64 1.72 -3.05
C ASP A 274 -8.05 1.96 -3.61
N ASP A 275 -8.96 2.50 -2.78
CA ASP A 275 -10.30 2.89 -3.20
C ASP A 275 -10.62 4.36 -2.84
N SER A 276 -11.29 5.06 -3.75
CA SER A 276 -11.76 6.44 -3.61
C SER A 276 -13.26 6.58 -3.91
N THR A 277 -13.98 5.46 -4.00
CA THR A 277 -15.40 5.38 -4.33
C THR A 277 -16.28 5.71 -3.13
N TYR A 278 -16.24 6.97 -2.70
CA TYR A 278 -17.31 7.50 -1.87
C TYR A 278 -18.57 7.69 -2.71
N ALA A 279 -19.72 7.35 -2.12
CA ALA A 279 -21.00 7.41 -2.80
C ALA A 279 -21.51 8.85 -3.00
N ASP A 280 -20.98 9.82 -2.26
CA ASP A 280 -21.27 11.24 -2.43
C ASP A 280 -20.01 11.98 -2.92
N PRO A 281 -20.02 12.56 -4.13
CA PRO A 281 -18.86 13.28 -4.69
C PRO A 281 -18.59 14.62 -4.00
N GLU A 282 -19.53 15.14 -3.20
CA GLU A 282 -19.33 16.35 -2.39
C GLU A 282 -18.71 16.05 -1.01
N PHE A 283 -18.65 14.78 -0.63
CA PHE A 283 -18.04 14.39 0.65
C PHE A 283 -16.55 14.70 0.62
N ASP A 284 -16.10 15.37 1.68
CA ASP A 284 -14.69 15.59 1.97
C ASP A 284 -14.07 14.29 2.53
N PRO A 285 -13.20 13.60 1.78
CA PRO A 285 -12.73 12.28 2.17
C PRO A 285 -11.52 12.31 3.12
N ASP A 286 -10.96 13.49 3.41
CA ASP A 286 -9.70 13.65 4.14
C ASP A 286 -9.82 13.15 5.60
N HIS A 287 -8.79 12.44 6.08
CA HIS A 287 -8.74 11.85 7.42
C HIS A 287 -7.33 11.31 7.75
N ASP A 288 -7.15 10.82 8.99
CA ASP A 288 -5.96 10.11 9.46
C ASP A 288 -6.31 8.73 10.02
N ALA A 289 -6.80 7.82 9.17
CA ALA A 289 -7.12 6.45 9.60
C ALA A 289 -6.45 5.38 8.74
N GLN A 290 -6.15 4.23 9.36
CA GLN A 290 -5.49 3.11 8.71
C GLN A 290 -5.90 1.80 9.39
N TRP A 291 -6.26 0.80 8.60
CA TRP A 291 -6.56 -0.54 9.12
C TRP A 291 -5.42 -1.08 9.98
N GLY A 292 -5.76 -1.66 11.13
CA GLY A 292 -4.80 -2.23 12.07
C GLY A 292 -4.07 -1.23 12.97
N ARG A 293 -4.28 0.09 12.80
CA ARG A 293 -3.56 1.11 13.58
C ARG A 293 -3.90 1.04 15.08
N PRO A 294 -2.89 0.98 15.97
CA PRO A 294 -3.05 1.13 17.41
C PRO A 294 -2.53 2.49 17.94
N TYR A 295 -2.88 2.84 19.18
CA TYR A 295 -2.27 3.97 19.90
C TYR A 295 -0.77 3.78 20.12
N VAL A 296 -0.33 2.55 20.40
CA VAL A 296 1.08 2.27 20.72
C VAL A 296 2.06 2.72 19.62
N THR A 297 1.63 2.75 18.36
CA THR A 297 2.43 3.31 17.24
C THR A 297 2.00 4.73 16.89
N GLU A 298 0.70 5.03 16.87
CA GLU A 298 0.20 6.34 16.42
C GLU A 298 0.71 7.50 17.29
N LYS A 299 0.94 7.25 18.59
CA LYS A 299 1.53 8.26 19.48
C LYS A 299 2.86 8.80 18.95
N GLU A 300 3.62 8.03 18.19
CA GLU A 300 4.91 8.46 17.65
C GLU A 300 4.79 9.41 16.45
N GLU A 301 3.66 9.38 15.74
CA GLU A 301 3.47 10.10 14.48
C GLU A 301 2.57 11.35 14.61
N ILE A 302 1.66 11.36 15.59
CA ILE A 302 0.59 12.36 15.69
C ILE A 302 1.08 13.81 15.73
N GLU A 303 2.21 14.07 16.39
CA GLU A 303 2.78 15.43 16.49
C GLU A 303 3.07 16.01 15.10
N ALA A 304 3.67 15.22 14.22
CA ALA A 304 3.99 15.62 12.86
C ALA A 304 2.72 15.85 12.03
N LYS A 305 1.69 15.01 12.22
CA LYS A 305 0.41 15.11 11.50
C LYS A 305 -0.38 16.33 11.91
N VAL A 306 -0.52 16.59 13.22
CA VAL A 306 -1.17 17.80 13.73
C VAL A 306 -0.42 19.05 13.24
N SER A 307 0.90 19.06 13.32
CA SER A 307 1.72 20.17 12.80
C SER A 307 1.50 20.40 11.31
N ALA A 308 1.38 19.32 10.53
CA ALA A 308 1.25 19.40 9.08
C ALA A 308 -0.14 19.84 8.62
N HIS A 309 -1.21 19.36 9.26
CA HIS A 309 -2.59 19.54 8.81
C HIS A 309 -3.35 20.61 9.60
N GLN A 310 -2.78 21.11 10.70
CA GLN A 310 -3.31 22.22 11.50
C GLN A 310 -4.82 22.08 11.82
N PRO A 311 -5.27 20.94 12.39
CA PRO A 311 -6.66 20.79 12.82
C PRO A 311 -6.98 21.70 14.01
N ASP A 312 -8.21 22.20 14.05
CA ASP A 312 -8.78 22.85 15.23
C ASP A 312 -9.33 21.81 16.22
N HIS A 313 -9.89 20.71 15.68
CA HIS A 313 -10.43 19.58 16.43
C HIS A 313 -9.82 18.25 15.99
N LEU A 314 -9.45 17.43 16.96
CA LEU A 314 -8.98 16.07 16.77
C LEU A 314 -10.03 15.08 17.29
N LEU A 315 -10.65 14.31 16.40
CA LEU A 315 -11.59 13.26 16.75
C LEU A 315 -10.88 11.91 16.66
N VAL A 316 -10.76 11.20 17.78
CA VAL A 316 -9.93 9.98 17.85
C VAL A 316 -10.79 8.78 18.18
N LEU A 317 -10.82 7.77 17.30
CA LEU A 317 -11.42 6.46 17.56
C LEU A 317 -10.38 5.37 17.27
N LEU A 318 -9.64 5.01 18.31
CA LEU A 318 -8.55 4.03 18.30
C LEU A 318 -8.63 3.18 19.57
N GLY A 319 -7.93 2.05 19.57
CA GLY A 319 -7.65 1.27 20.77
C GLY A 319 -8.06 -0.20 20.67
N ILE A 320 -8.93 -0.56 19.73
CA ILE A 320 -9.34 -1.95 19.58
C ILE A 320 -8.14 -2.83 19.16
N ASN A 321 -7.28 -2.35 18.25
CA ASN A 321 -6.09 -3.05 17.83
C ASN A 321 -5.06 -3.22 18.96
N ASP A 322 -4.88 -2.20 19.81
CA ASP A 322 -4.03 -2.28 21.00
C ASP A 322 -4.40 -3.50 21.86
N LEU A 323 -5.71 -3.71 22.07
CA LEU A 323 -6.22 -4.83 22.86
C LEU A 323 -6.17 -6.18 22.12
N PHE A 324 -6.47 -6.19 20.81
CA PHE A 324 -6.56 -7.40 19.98
C PHE A 324 -5.20 -7.99 19.60
N TRP A 325 -4.34 -7.17 19.01
CA TRP A 325 -3.18 -7.63 18.26
C TRP A 325 -1.86 -7.32 18.96
N TYR A 326 -1.85 -6.24 19.75
CA TYR A 326 -0.64 -5.75 20.40
C TYR A 326 -0.55 -6.11 21.89
N GLY A 327 -1.57 -6.77 22.44
CA GLY A 327 -1.57 -7.25 23.82
C GLY A 327 -1.41 -6.14 24.87
N VAL A 328 -1.82 -4.91 24.53
CA VAL A 328 -1.71 -3.76 25.41
C VAL A 328 -2.77 -3.90 26.52
N GLU A 329 -2.33 -3.85 27.77
CA GLU A 329 -3.24 -3.88 28.92
C GLU A 329 -3.70 -2.46 29.29
N PRO A 330 -4.87 -2.30 29.94
CA PRO A 330 -5.46 -0.98 30.24
C PRO A 330 -4.50 0.04 30.90
N PRO A 331 -3.61 -0.32 31.85
CA PRO A 331 -2.63 0.63 32.38
C PRO A 331 -1.64 1.16 31.32
N GLN A 332 -1.12 0.27 30.47
CA GLN A 332 -0.20 0.66 29.39
C GLN A 332 -0.94 1.47 28.31
N PHE A 333 -2.21 1.15 28.06
CA PHE A 333 -3.07 1.92 27.16
C PHE A 333 -3.20 3.37 27.66
N GLU A 334 -3.43 3.57 28.96
CA GLU A 334 -3.51 4.92 29.53
C GLU A 334 -2.21 5.71 29.34
N GLU A 335 -1.05 5.08 29.55
CA GLU A 335 0.25 5.73 29.29
C GLU A 335 0.39 6.14 27.82
N ASN A 336 0.02 5.25 26.89
CA ASN A 336 0.06 5.52 25.46
C ASN A 336 -0.88 6.66 25.06
N LEU A 337 -2.11 6.68 25.61
CA LEU A 337 -3.09 7.72 25.36
C LEU A 337 -2.62 9.09 25.87
N ARG A 338 -2.05 9.13 27.08
CA ARG A 338 -1.48 10.37 27.66
C ARG A 338 -0.34 10.90 26.82
N GLU A 339 0.56 10.03 26.37
CA GLU A 339 1.68 10.40 25.50
C GLU A 339 1.18 10.89 24.13
N PHE A 340 0.19 10.22 23.53
CA PHE A 340 -0.46 10.64 22.29
C PHE A 340 -1.03 12.05 22.43
N ILE A 341 -1.79 12.34 23.49
CA ILE A 341 -2.38 13.68 23.71
C ILE A 341 -1.29 14.74 23.91
N ALA A 342 -0.24 14.43 24.67
CA ALA A 342 0.87 15.35 24.88
C ALA A 342 1.57 15.71 23.55
N ARG A 343 1.84 14.71 22.70
CA ARG A 343 2.46 14.90 21.39
C ARG A 343 1.54 15.61 20.39
N ALA A 344 0.23 15.33 20.41
CA ALA A 344 -0.74 16.07 19.60
C ALA A 344 -0.72 17.57 19.96
N ARG A 345 -0.64 17.91 21.25
CA ARG A 345 -0.54 19.30 21.74
C ARG A 345 0.77 20.00 21.39
N ASN A 346 1.87 19.25 21.25
CA ASN A 346 3.12 19.82 20.73
C ASN A 346 2.96 20.29 19.29
N GLY A 347 2.15 19.60 18.48
CA GLY A 347 1.88 19.98 17.10
C GLY A 347 0.92 21.17 16.95
N SER A 348 -0.01 21.35 17.90
CA SER A 348 -0.88 22.52 18.00
C SER A 348 -1.33 22.76 19.44
N THR A 349 -0.97 23.91 20.00
CA THR A 349 -1.22 24.23 21.42
C THR A 349 -2.68 24.57 21.73
N GLY A 350 -3.49 24.86 20.71
CA GLY A 350 -4.91 25.22 20.83
C GLY A 350 -5.88 24.08 20.50
N LEU A 351 -5.38 22.85 20.34
CA LEU A 351 -6.14 21.73 19.82
C LEU A 351 -7.26 21.31 20.78
N SER A 352 -8.48 21.17 20.26
CA SER A 352 -9.60 20.53 20.96
C SER A 352 -9.60 19.03 20.63
N ILE A 353 -9.75 18.15 21.61
CA ILE A 353 -9.65 16.70 21.42
C ILE A 353 -10.94 16.01 21.88
N VAL A 354 -11.48 15.14 21.02
CA VAL A 354 -12.64 14.30 21.32
C VAL A 354 -12.22 12.84 21.22
N LEU A 355 -12.26 12.12 22.34
CA LEU A 355 -11.86 10.72 22.43
C LEU A 355 -13.11 9.83 22.35
N GLY A 356 -13.18 8.98 21.34
CA GLY A 356 -14.16 7.92 21.26
C GLY A 356 -13.80 6.78 22.22
N THR A 357 -14.80 6.26 22.93
CA THR A 357 -14.68 4.98 23.65
C THR A 357 -14.46 3.81 22.68
N VAL A 358 -13.70 2.81 23.10
CA VAL A 358 -13.50 1.56 22.36
C VAL A 358 -14.83 0.82 22.25
N LEU A 359 -15.24 0.47 21.02
CA LEU A 359 -16.49 -0.22 20.74
C LEU A 359 -16.49 -1.64 21.32
N GLN A 360 -17.65 -2.10 21.77
CA GLN A 360 -17.85 -3.51 22.12
C GLN A 360 -18.05 -4.31 20.82
N CYS A 361 -16.97 -4.89 20.30
CA CYS A 361 -17.01 -5.86 19.21
C CYS A 361 -17.59 -7.20 19.68
N GLN A 362 -17.92 -8.09 18.74
CA GLN A 362 -18.50 -9.40 19.02
C GLN A 362 -17.60 -10.24 19.93
N LYS A 363 -16.28 -10.13 19.77
CA LYS A 363 -15.32 -10.77 20.69
C LYS A 363 -15.51 -10.31 22.15
N ALA A 364 -15.77 -9.03 22.39
CA ALA A 364 -16.01 -8.52 23.74
C ALA A 364 -17.31 -9.04 24.36
N VAL A 365 -18.29 -9.40 23.52
CA VAL A 365 -19.53 -10.05 23.93
C VAL A 365 -19.29 -11.53 24.23
N ASP A 366 -18.55 -12.21 23.37
CA ASP A 366 -18.34 -13.67 23.45
C ASP A 366 -17.30 -14.07 24.51
N GLU A 367 -16.33 -13.20 24.80
CA GLU A 367 -15.24 -13.44 25.74
C GLU A 367 -15.31 -12.46 26.93
N PRO A 368 -15.89 -12.84 28.08
CA PRO A 368 -16.10 -11.95 29.21
C PRO A 368 -14.83 -11.26 29.75
N GLU A 369 -13.69 -11.96 29.71
CA GLU A 369 -12.41 -11.38 30.13
C GLU A 369 -11.95 -10.27 29.18
N PHE A 370 -12.16 -10.45 27.87
CA PHE A 370 -11.87 -9.42 26.89
C PHE A 370 -12.85 -8.25 27.00
N GLY A 371 -14.14 -8.52 27.21
CA GLY A 371 -15.16 -7.50 27.50
C GLY A 371 -14.79 -6.63 28.72
N ALA A 372 -14.37 -7.27 29.81
CA ALA A 372 -13.90 -6.54 31.00
C ALA A 372 -12.66 -5.68 30.73
N ARG A 373 -11.75 -6.12 29.85
CA ARG A 373 -10.59 -5.32 29.42
C ARG A 373 -11.01 -4.11 28.58
N VAL A 374 -12.00 -4.25 27.70
CA VAL A 374 -12.59 -3.13 26.94
C VAL A 374 -13.23 -2.12 27.88
N ASP A 375 -14.03 -2.58 28.85
CA ASP A 375 -14.70 -1.70 29.82
C ASP A 375 -13.68 -0.94 30.69
N ALA A 376 -12.66 -1.64 31.20
CA ALA A 376 -11.58 -1.01 31.97
C ALA A 376 -10.78 0.01 31.12
N THR A 377 -10.63 -0.23 29.82
CA THR A 377 -10.00 0.72 28.89
C THR A 377 -10.87 1.96 28.71
N ASN A 378 -12.19 1.79 28.56
CA ASN A 378 -13.14 2.89 28.44
C ASN A 378 -13.22 3.75 29.71
N GLU A 379 -13.14 3.15 30.89
CA GLU A 379 -13.01 3.89 32.15
C GLU A 379 -11.76 4.77 32.17
N ARG A 380 -10.64 4.27 31.66
CA ARG A 380 -9.38 5.04 31.56
C ARG A 380 -9.44 6.15 30.54
N ILE A 381 -10.07 5.94 29.38
CA ILE A 381 -10.32 7.02 28.40
C ILE A 381 -11.05 8.19 29.08
N ARG A 382 -12.11 7.89 29.83
CA ARG A 382 -12.87 8.91 30.58
C ARG A 382 -12.03 9.58 31.66
N ALA A 383 -11.24 8.82 32.40
CA ALA A 383 -10.35 9.35 33.44
C ALA A 383 -9.29 10.29 32.86
N VAL A 384 -8.62 9.88 31.77
CA VAL A 384 -7.59 10.68 31.09
C VAL A 384 -8.20 11.94 30.47
N ALA A 385 -9.35 11.83 29.81
CA ALA A 385 -10.04 13.00 29.26
C ALA A 385 -10.34 14.04 30.34
N LYS A 386 -10.86 13.60 31.49
CA LYS A 386 -11.15 14.46 32.64
C LYS A 386 -9.89 15.10 33.23
N ASP A 387 -8.82 14.32 33.36
CA ASP A 387 -7.56 14.76 33.96
C ASP A 387 -6.80 15.77 33.07
N LEU A 388 -6.89 15.59 31.75
CA LEU A 388 -6.21 16.43 30.78
C LEU A 388 -7.07 17.56 30.19
N ASP A 389 -8.36 17.65 30.51
CA ASP A 389 -9.24 18.74 30.04
C ASP A 389 -8.75 20.10 30.54
N SER A 390 -8.83 21.11 29.68
CA SER A 390 -8.39 22.47 29.99
C SER A 390 -9.14 23.50 29.15
N THR A 391 -9.03 24.78 29.49
CA THR A 391 -9.63 25.85 28.68
C THR A 391 -8.85 26.12 27.38
N THR A 392 -7.54 25.86 27.37
CA THR A 392 -6.66 26.16 26.23
C THR A 392 -6.55 25.02 25.22
N SER A 393 -6.69 23.78 25.68
CA SER A 393 -6.73 22.58 24.84
C SER A 393 -7.74 21.60 25.47
N PRO A 394 -9.04 21.79 25.20
CA PRO A 394 -10.09 21.02 25.85
C PRO A 394 -10.09 19.57 25.38
N VAL A 395 -10.44 18.66 26.30
CA VAL A 395 -10.55 17.23 26.02
C VAL A 395 -11.92 16.73 26.49
N THR A 396 -12.63 16.01 25.64
CA THR A 396 -13.92 15.41 25.99
C THR A 396 -14.05 14.01 25.41
N VAL A 397 -15.09 13.29 25.82
CA VAL A 397 -15.35 11.91 25.40
C VAL A 397 -16.60 11.87 24.53
N ALA A 398 -16.50 11.18 23.39
CA ALA A 398 -17.64 10.69 22.64
C ALA A 398 -17.93 9.25 23.11
N GLU A 399 -19.12 9.04 23.69
CA GLU A 399 -19.57 7.73 24.22
C GLU A 399 -20.01 6.80 23.09
N THR A 400 -19.11 6.54 22.15
CA THR A 400 -19.31 5.72 20.93
C THR A 400 -19.74 4.28 21.21
N ALA A 401 -19.41 3.73 22.38
CA ALA A 401 -19.79 2.37 22.79
C ALA A 401 -21.17 2.29 23.48
N ALA A 402 -21.72 3.41 23.98
CA ALA A 402 -22.88 3.38 24.87
C ALA A 402 -24.17 2.90 24.18
N GLU A 403 -24.33 3.21 22.90
CA GLU A 403 -25.48 2.82 22.08
C GLU A 403 -25.06 1.88 20.93
N PHE A 404 -23.92 1.19 21.07
CA PHE A 404 -23.35 0.30 20.06
C PHE A 404 -23.46 -1.18 20.47
N LEU A 405 -24.25 -1.97 19.74
CA LEU A 405 -24.44 -3.39 19.97
C LEU A 405 -23.78 -4.18 18.82
N ALA A 406 -22.77 -4.99 19.12
CA ALA A 406 -21.98 -5.71 18.11
C ALA A 406 -22.86 -6.44 17.08
N GLY A 407 -23.80 -7.27 17.55
CA GLY A 407 -24.65 -8.11 16.70
C GLY A 407 -25.58 -7.33 15.77
N ASP A 408 -25.99 -6.12 16.15
CA ASP A 408 -26.92 -5.30 15.36
C ASP A 408 -26.20 -4.26 14.50
N HIS A 409 -25.00 -3.86 14.91
CA HIS A 409 -24.32 -2.68 14.37
C HIS A 409 -23.01 -3.00 13.65
N THR A 410 -22.65 -4.27 13.51
CA THR A 410 -21.49 -4.70 12.71
C THR A 410 -21.91 -5.62 11.56
N TRP A 411 -21.03 -5.80 10.57
CA TRP A 411 -21.25 -6.77 9.48
C TRP A 411 -20.38 -8.04 9.60
N ASP A 412 -19.29 -7.99 10.36
CA ASP A 412 -18.40 -9.13 10.64
C ASP A 412 -18.13 -9.35 12.14
N GLY A 413 -18.88 -8.66 13.01
CA GLY A 413 -18.63 -8.65 14.45
C GLY A 413 -17.67 -7.56 14.93
N THR A 414 -16.98 -6.83 14.05
CA THR A 414 -16.03 -5.77 14.44
C THR A 414 -16.31 -4.45 13.72
N HIS A 415 -16.44 -4.49 12.40
CA HIS A 415 -16.58 -3.32 11.56
C HIS A 415 -18.04 -2.88 11.44
N PRO A 416 -18.32 -1.57 11.53
CA PRO A 416 -19.67 -1.06 11.61
C PRO A 416 -20.43 -1.28 10.30
N ASN A 417 -21.69 -1.70 10.41
CA ASN A 417 -22.66 -1.60 9.31
C ASN A 417 -23.28 -0.19 9.30
N PRO A 418 -24.20 0.16 8.36
CA PRO A 418 -24.79 1.50 8.30
C PRO A 418 -25.39 2.03 9.60
N ASN A 419 -26.02 1.16 10.40
CA ASN A 419 -26.57 1.54 11.71
C ASN A 419 -25.45 1.78 12.72
N GLY A 420 -24.39 0.98 12.72
CA GLY A 420 -23.22 1.20 13.56
C GLY A 420 -22.48 2.49 13.22
N GLU A 421 -22.29 2.78 11.93
CA GLU A 421 -21.71 4.04 11.47
C GLU A 421 -22.48 5.25 12.01
N LEU A 422 -23.82 5.15 11.98
CA LEU A 422 -24.71 6.19 12.49
C LEU A 422 -24.55 6.41 14.01
N ARG A 423 -24.40 5.34 14.80
CA ARG A 423 -24.16 5.44 16.24
C ARG A 423 -22.84 6.12 16.57
N ILE A 424 -21.78 5.78 15.83
CA ILE A 424 -20.46 6.39 16.00
C ILE A 424 -20.53 7.88 15.64
N ALA A 425 -21.11 8.22 14.48
CA ALA A 425 -21.28 9.60 14.03
C ALA A 425 -22.10 10.43 15.03
N ALA A 426 -23.18 9.86 15.58
CA ALA A 426 -24.01 10.51 16.58
C ALA A 426 -23.28 10.82 17.88
N ALA A 427 -22.48 9.88 18.39
CA ALA A 427 -21.70 10.10 19.61
C ALA A 427 -20.69 11.26 19.45
N PHE A 428 -20.00 11.32 18.30
CA PHE A 428 -19.09 12.44 18.01
C PHE A 428 -19.83 13.77 17.80
N ALA A 429 -20.93 13.78 17.04
CA ALA A 429 -21.75 14.99 16.85
C ALA A 429 -22.30 15.52 18.18
N ASP A 430 -22.76 14.64 19.06
CA ASP A 430 -23.27 15.02 20.38
C ASP A 430 -22.20 15.61 21.29
N ALA A 431 -21.00 15.02 21.28
CA ALA A 431 -19.85 15.53 22.03
C ALA A 431 -19.44 16.92 21.51
N MET A 432 -19.39 17.10 20.18
CA MET A 432 -19.08 18.37 19.54
C MET A 432 -20.11 19.46 19.90
N ALA A 433 -21.40 19.15 19.76
CA ALA A 433 -22.48 20.07 20.09
C ALA A 433 -22.50 20.43 21.58
N SER A 434 -22.28 19.44 22.46
CA SER A 434 -22.37 19.65 23.91
C SER A 434 -21.16 20.37 24.49
N ARG A 435 -19.94 20.09 24.01
CA ARG A 435 -18.70 20.65 24.57
C ARG A 435 -18.28 21.95 23.90
N PHE A 436 -18.50 22.08 22.59
CA PHE A 436 -17.98 23.19 21.78
C PHE A 436 -19.10 24.03 21.13
N GLY A 437 -20.36 23.59 21.19
CA GLY A 437 -21.46 24.28 20.51
C GLY A 437 -21.38 24.18 18.98
N ILE A 438 -20.68 23.17 18.46
CA ILE A 438 -20.51 22.97 17.02
C ILE A 438 -21.57 21.98 16.52
N GLY A 439 -22.39 22.42 15.58
CA GLY A 439 -23.49 21.63 15.01
C GLY A 439 -24.62 21.41 16.01
N ALA A 440 -25.34 20.30 15.85
CA ALA A 440 -26.40 19.89 16.75
C ALA A 440 -26.23 18.45 17.20
N ARG A 441 -26.95 18.06 18.25
CA ARG A 441 -27.07 16.65 18.62
C ARG A 441 -27.81 15.87 17.54
N TYR A 442 -27.45 14.60 17.37
CA TYR A 442 -28.15 13.74 16.42
C TYR A 442 -29.63 13.53 16.86
N PRO A 443 -30.61 13.48 15.95
CA PRO A 443 -32.00 13.25 16.31
C PRO A 443 -32.23 11.83 16.87
N ARG A 444 -33.10 11.75 17.89
CA ARG A 444 -33.59 10.48 18.48
C ARG A 444 -35.12 10.42 18.36
N PRO A 445 -35.70 9.30 17.89
CA PRO A 445 -35.04 8.06 17.43
C PRO A 445 -34.15 8.31 16.22
N TYR A 446 -33.13 7.47 16.05
CA TYR A 446 -32.19 7.61 14.94
C TYR A 446 -32.89 7.45 13.59
N PRO A 447 -32.44 8.19 12.56
CA PRO A 447 -33.02 8.06 11.22
C PRO A 447 -32.73 6.67 10.65
N ASP A 448 -33.68 6.17 9.86
CA ASP A 448 -33.48 4.95 9.09
C ASP A 448 -32.35 5.15 8.07
N VAL A 449 -31.45 4.18 8.00
CA VAL A 449 -30.34 4.17 7.04
C VAL A 449 -30.49 2.97 6.13
N ALA A 450 -30.31 3.18 4.83
CA ALA A 450 -30.36 2.10 3.87
C ALA A 450 -29.28 1.06 4.19
N PRO A 451 -29.60 -0.24 4.16
CA PRO A 451 -28.61 -1.29 4.37
C PRO A 451 -27.61 -1.29 3.20
N ILE A 452 -26.37 -1.70 3.47
CA ILE A 452 -25.42 -2.04 2.41
C ILE A 452 -25.86 -3.41 1.87
N VAL A 453 -26.09 -3.49 0.56
CA VAL A 453 -26.36 -4.76 -0.11
C VAL A 453 -25.14 -5.69 0.05
N PRO A 454 -25.29 -6.95 0.49
CA PRO A 454 -24.16 -7.84 0.75
C PRO A 454 -23.16 -7.97 -0.41
N GLU A 455 -23.64 -7.86 -1.65
CA GLU A 455 -22.85 -7.90 -2.88
C GLU A 455 -21.84 -6.73 -2.98
N ALA A 456 -22.11 -5.59 -2.33
CA ALA A 456 -21.19 -4.45 -2.27
C ALA A 456 -19.93 -4.74 -1.43
N LYS A 457 -20.01 -5.76 -0.56
CA LYS A 457 -18.90 -6.25 0.29
C LYS A 457 -18.34 -7.60 -0.19
N ALA A 458 -18.87 -8.16 -1.27
CA ALA A 458 -18.38 -9.42 -1.85
C ALA A 458 -17.06 -9.23 -2.60
N LYS A 459 -16.17 -10.23 -2.55
CA LYS A 459 -14.96 -10.27 -3.38
C LYS A 459 -15.34 -10.11 -4.86
N LEU A 460 -14.52 -9.38 -5.63
CA LEU A 460 -14.64 -9.37 -7.08
C LEU A 460 -14.02 -10.69 -7.60
N ASP A 461 -14.83 -11.50 -8.27
CA ASP A 461 -14.42 -12.77 -8.89
C ASP A 461 -13.35 -12.59 -9.99
#